data_AF-A0A2R6FJL0-F1
#
_entry.id   AF-A0A2R6FJL0-F1
#
_cell.length_a   1.000
_cell.length_b   1.000
_cell.length_c   1.000
_cell.angle_alpha   90.00
_cell.angle_beta   90.00
_cell.angle_gamma   90.00
#
_symmetry.space_group_name_H-M   'P 1'
#
loop_
_entity.id
_entity.type
_entity.pdbx_description
1 polymer ?
#
loop_
_entity_poly.entity_id
_entity_poly.type
_entity_poly.pdbx_seq_one_letter_code
_entity_poly.pdbx_strand_id
1 'polypeptide(L)'
;MDRRAYLGGVASVASLLAGCSSSDGGGATPTVTPAPVPAGGSDPVAVAGELDPATLGDAHVDALSGGSARVAVEYKAGRREQPFDLARTLATVDGGAFTYRVFAIRELEFGAVTRAFRGLWYEDGEAVVRFGDESTRSVHLEPDDLTPPSPADRFDRDRLVAVLSAFRPSVTDEGDGNAVTAESVADPARLPTPRGLDGGETGRLRGRLDADGVVAELAALFAVPPSRAGSDPAPITYRLAVTDRRETTVERPDAARTLEWYRTLQSESPVPDGVAEIARPDW
;
A
#
# COMPACT_ATOMS: atom_id res chain seq x y z
N MET A 1 65.92 -42.35 -2.11
CA MET A 1 65.07 -42.39 -0.90
C MET A 1 63.62 -42.46 -1.35
N ASP A 2 62.94 -43.47 -0.82
CA ASP A 2 61.53 -43.88 -0.89
C ASP A 2 60.48 -42.91 -1.48
N ARG A 3 59.69 -43.39 -2.47
CA ARG A 3 58.26 -43.79 -2.38
C ARG A 3 57.33 -42.59 -2.11
N ARG A 4 56.35 -42.23 -2.95
CA ARG A 4 55.27 -43.00 -3.60
C ARG A 4 54.54 -41.98 -4.51
N ALA A 5 54.27 -42.31 -5.78
CA ALA A 5 52.97 -42.84 -6.24
C ALA A 5 51.78 -41.87 -6.00
N TYR A 6 50.88 -41.60 -6.93
CA TYR A 6 50.58 -42.24 -8.21
C TYR A 6 49.44 -41.43 -8.88
N LEU A 7 49.36 -41.51 -10.21
CA LEU A 7 48.15 -41.65 -11.05
C LEU A 7 47.04 -40.61 -10.88
N GLY A 8 46.53 -39.98 -11.92
CA GLY A 8 46.36 -40.32 -13.33
C GLY A 8 45.19 -39.43 -13.79
N GLY A 9 45.15 -38.86 -14.97
CA GLY A 9 45.42 -39.48 -16.25
C GLY A 9 44.12 -39.40 -17.05
N VAL A 10 44.12 -38.45 -18.01
CA VAL A 10 43.55 -38.55 -19.37
C VAL A 10 42.05 -38.83 -19.49
N ALA A 11 41.30 -37.89 -20.09
CA ALA A 11 40.87 -38.01 -21.49
C ALA A 11 39.77 -36.99 -21.82
N SER A 12 40.04 -36.20 -22.85
CA SER A 12 39.10 -35.34 -23.55
C SER A 12 38.10 -36.16 -24.37
N VAL A 13 36.82 -35.80 -24.35
CA VAL A 13 35.90 -36.08 -25.46
C VAL A 13 34.98 -34.87 -25.64
N ALA A 14 35.15 -34.18 -26.76
CA ALA A 14 34.15 -33.28 -27.30
C ALA A 14 33.20 -34.12 -28.17
N SER A 15 31.89 -34.00 -27.92
CA SER A 15 30.85 -34.38 -28.86
C SER A 15 29.67 -33.41 -28.71
N LEU A 16 29.45 -32.63 -29.77
CA LEU A 16 28.16 -32.01 -30.09
C LEU A 16 27.14 -33.11 -30.41
N LEU A 17 25.92 -33.00 -29.89
CA LEU A 17 24.64 -33.15 -30.61
C LEU A 17 23.44 -33.10 -29.64
N ALA A 18 22.51 -32.17 -29.97
CA ALA A 18 21.07 -32.08 -29.68
C ALA A 18 20.45 -32.83 -28.48
N GLY A 19 19.71 -32.08 -27.66
CA GLY A 19 18.70 -32.61 -26.74
C GLY A 19 17.96 -31.50 -25.98
N CYS A 20 16.76 -31.12 -26.44
CA CYS A 20 15.78 -30.47 -25.60
C CYS A 20 15.34 -31.45 -24.50
N SER A 21 15.32 -31.05 -23.23
CA SER A 21 14.24 -31.32 -22.25
C SER A 21 14.69 -31.08 -20.81
N SER A 22 13.91 -30.26 -20.11
CA SER A 22 13.53 -30.32 -18.69
C SER A 22 14.63 -30.52 -17.63
N SER A 23 14.85 -29.47 -16.85
CA SER A 23 15.04 -29.64 -15.40
C SER A 23 14.18 -28.62 -14.67
N ASP A 24 13.04 -29.12 -14.21
CA ASP A 24 12.20 -28.54 -13.17
C ASP A 24 13.06 -28.19 -11.95
N GLY A 25 13.43 -26.92 -11.85
CA GLY A 25 13.98 -26.33 -10.64
C GLY A 25 12.88 -25.60 -9.90
N GLY A 26 11.88 -26.35 -9.42
CA GLY A 26 10.88 -25.88 -8.47
C GLY A 26 11.56 -25.54 -7.14
N GLY A 27 12.27 -24.41 -7.10
CA GLY A 27 12.65 -23.77 -5.86
C GLY A 27 11.36 -23.30 -5.22
N ALA A 28 10.86 -24.05 -4.24
CA ALA A 28 9.72 -23.64 -3.43
C ALA A 28 9.99 -22.22 -2.92
N THR A 29 9.10 -21.29 -3.24
CA THR A 29 9.19 -19.93 -2.72
C THR A 29 9.23 -20.03 -1.19
N PRO A 30 10.21 -19.43 -0.50
CA PRO A 30 10.39 -19.60 0.93
C PRO A 30 9.11 -19.19 1.66
N THR A 31 8.60 -20.12 2.47
CA THR A 31 7.39 -19.96 3.27
C THR A 31 7.82 -19.58 4.69
N VAL A 32 7.34 -18.45 5.21
CA VAL A 32 7.63 -18.01 6.60
C VAL A 32 6.43 -18.33 7.49
N THR A 33 6.69 -18.69 8.76
CA THR A 33 5.64 -18.99 9.75
C THR A 33 5.45 -17.77 10.66
N PRO A 34 4.22 -17.24 10.81
CA PRO A 34 3.96 -16.05 11.62
C PRO A 34 4.22 -16.22 13.12
N ALA A 35 4.64 -15.13 13.77
CA ALA A 35 4.68 -15.00 15.22
C ALA A 35 3.28 -14.70 15.83
N PRO A 36 3.02 -15.05 17.10
CA PRO A 36 1.77 -14.72 17.78
C PRO A 36 1.61 -13.22 18.05
N VAL A 37 0.37 -12.71 17.93
CA VAL A 37 -0.01 -11.30 18.19
C VAL A 37 0.05 -10.98 19.69
N PRO A 38 0.64 -9.84 20.13
CA PRO A 38 0.50 -9.36 21.49
C PRO A 38 -0.93 -8.89 21.79
N ALA A 39 -1.51 -9.30 22.91
CA ALA A 39 -2.79 -8.76 23.38
C ALA A 39 -2.54 -7.49 24.22
N GLY A 40 -3.15 -6.35 23.87
CA GLY A 40 -3.16 -5.18 24.76
C GLY A 40 -3.17 -3.79 24.12
N GLY A 41 -3.94 -3.56 23.06
CA GLY A 41 -4.18 -2.20 22.53
C GLY A 41 -5.18 -1.41 23.39
N SER A 42 -5.02 -0.08 23.43
CA SER A 42 -5.98 0.84 24.06
C SER A 42 -7.23 0.95 23.19
N ASP A 43 -8.43 1.07 23.77
CA ASP A 43 -9.67 1.25 23.02
C ASP A 43 -9.61 2.58 22.23
N PRO A 44 -9.62 2.54 20.88
CA PRO A 44 -9.48 3.74 20.06
C PRO A 44 -10.75 4.60 20.03
N VAL A 45 -11.86 4.10 20.56
CA VAL A 45 -13.09 4.86 20.76
C VAL A 45 -13.08 5.40 22.19
N ALA A 46 -13.00 6.73 22.35
CA ALA A 46 -13.00 7.31 23.69
C ALA A 46 -14.33 7.01 24.40
N VAL A 47 -14.30 6.98 25.74
CA VAL A 47 -15.47 6.72 26.63
C VAL A 47 -16.66 7.69 26.38
N ALA A 48 -16.44 8.79 25.66
CA ALA A 48 -17.48 9.75 25.25
C ALA A 48 -18.05 9.51 23.84
N GLY A 49 -17.67 8.43 23.15
CA GLY A 49 -18.10 8.14 21.77
C GLY A 49 -17.39 8.97 20.69
N GLU A 50 -16.37 9.76 21.06
CA GLU A 50 -15.54 10.51 20.12
C GLU A 50 -14.32 9.68 19.70
N LEU A 51 -14.03 9.67 18.40
CA LEU A 51 -12.86 9.03 17.84
C LEU A 51 -11.65 9.97 17.96
N ASP A 52 -10.56 9.52 18.57
CA ASP A 52 -9.26 10.18 18.44
C ASP A 52 -8.50 9.60 17.23
N PRO A 53 -8.32 10.37 16.13
CA PRO A 53 -7.67 9.89 14.93
C PRO A 53 -6.25 9.38 15.16
N ALA A 54 -5.47 10.05 16.03
CA ALA A 54 -4.08 9.68 16.27
C ALA A 54 -3.99 8.34 17.00
N THR A 55 -4.77 8.19 18.07
CA THR A 55 -4.87 6.94 18.84
C THR A 55 -5.37 5.79 17.97
N LEU A 56 -6.38 6.01 17.12
CA LEU A 56 -6.84 4.99 16.16
C LEU A 56 -5.75 4.64 15.14
N GLY A 57 -5.04 5.64 14.61
CA GLY A 57 -3.93 5.42 13.68
C GLY A 57 -2.81 4.56 14.28
N ASP A 58 -2.47 4.80 15.54
CA ASP A 58 -1.48 4.01 16.29
C ASP A 58 -2.00 2.59 16.56
N ALA A 59 -3.24 2.45 17.02
CA ALA A 59 -3.87 1.14 17.23
C ALA A 59 -3.92 0.32 15.93
N HIS A 60 -4.22 0.95 14.80
CA HIS A 60 -4.22 0.30 13.48
C HIS A 60 -2.82 -0.24 13.11
N VAL A 61 -1.77 0.57 13.29
CA VAL A 61 -0.39 0.16 13.04
C VAL A 61 0.00 -0.99 13.97
N ASP A 62 -0.28 -0.88 15.25
CA ASP A 62 0.09 -1.88 16.26
C ASP A 62 -0.62 -3.21 16.02
N ALA A 63 -1.93 -3.19 15.76
CA ALA A 63 -2.73 -4.38 15.51
C ALA A 63 -2.31 -5.13 14.24
N LEU A 64 -1.89 -4.40 13.20
CA LEU A 64 -1.40 -5.01 11.96
C LEU A 64 0.06 -5.44 12.02
N SER A 65 0.88 -4.76 12.82
CA SER A 65 2.30 -5.13 13.01
C SER A 65 2.46 -6.44 13.76
N GLY A 66 1.49 -6.80 14.61
CA GLY A 66 1.53 -8.02 15.41
C GLY A 66 1.05 -9.29 14.69
N GLY A 67 0.45 -9.20 13.49
CA GLY A 67 -0.22 -10.33 12.84
C GLY A 67 0.04 -10.43 11.33
N SER A 68 -0.74 -11.29 10.66
CA SER A 68 -0.74 -11.35 9.21
C SER A 68 -1.92 -10.56 8.64
N ALA A 69 -1.70 -9.74 7.61
CA ALA A 69 -2.73 -8.96 6.96
C ALA A 69 -2.25 -8.40 5.62
N ARG A 70 -3.20 -8.07 4.74
CA ARG A 70 -2.97 -7.32 3.52
C ARG A 70 -3.65 -5.96 3.63
N VAL A 71 -2.90 -4.88 3.41
CA VAL A 71 -3.42 -3.51 3.38
C VAL A 71 -3.30 -2.94 1.98
N ALA A 72 -4.43 -2.57 1.39
CA ALA A 72 -4.49 -1.90 0.10
C ALA A 72 -5.01 -0.48 0.28
N VAL A 73 -4.32 0.48 -0.34
CA VAL A 73 -4.71 1.89 -0.31
C VAL A 73 -4.69 2.48 -1.71
N GLU A 74 -5.71 3.27 -2.01
CA GLU A 74 -5.77 4.09 -3.21
C GLU A 74 -6.16 5.53 -2.87
N TYR A 75 -5.32 6.47 -3.28
CA TYR A 75 -5.56 7.90 -3.22
C TYR A 75 -5.57 8.46 -4.64
N LYS A 76 -6.64 9.17 -5.01
CA LYS A 76 -6.86 9.77 -6.32
C LYS A 76 -7.26 11.23 -6.16
N ALA A 77 -6.46 12.14 -6.68
CA ALA A 77 -6.82 13.54 -6.88
C ALA A 77 -7.01 13.81 -8.38
N GLY A 78 -8.16 14.42 -8.71
CA GLY A 78 -8.54 14.76 -10.08
C GLY A 78 -9.67 13.91 -10.62
N ARG A 79 -9.86 13.94 -11.94
CA ARG A 79 -10.93 13.19 -12.61
C ARG A 79 -10.50 11.73 -12.79
N ARG A 80 -11.46 10.79 -12.82
CA ARG A 80 -11.17 9.36 -12.99
C ARG A 80 -10.42 9.10 -14.31
N GLU A 81 -10.75 9.87 -15.34
CA GLU A 81 -10.20 9.78 -16.68
C GLU A 81 -8.85 10.51 -16.81
N GLN A 82 -8.54 11.43 -15.89
CA GLN A 82 -7.31 12.22 -15.87
C GLN A 82 -6.89 12.51 -14.42
N PRO A 83 -6.34 11.51 -13.71
CA PRO A 83 -5.81 11.72 -12.37
C PRO A 83 -4.49 12.50 -12.47
N PHE A 84 -4.35 13.54 -11.66
CA PHE A 84 -3.12 14.34 -11.59
C PHE A 84 -2.30 14.05 -10.32
N ASP A 85 -2.91 13.47 -9.28
CA ASP A 85 -2.17 12.80 -8.20
C ASP A 85 -2.83 11.45 -7.94
N LEU A 86 -2.10 10.37 -8.14
CA LEU A 86 -2.54 9.02 -7.84
C LEU A 86 -1.46 8.38 -6.98
N ALA A 87 -1.84 7.81 -5.85
CA ALA A 87 -1.00 6.91 -5.08
C ALA A 87 -1.75 5.61 -4.84
N ARG A 88 -1.12 4.49 -5.19
CA ARG A 88 -1.61 3.14 -4.97
C ARG A 88 -0.56 2.39 -4.17
N THR A 89 -0.96 1.93 -3.00
CA THR A 89 -0.09 1.22 -2.06
C THR A 89 -0.67 -0.16 -1.81
N LEU A 90 0.22 -1.15 -1.79
CA LEU A 90 -0.11 -2.48 -1.31
C LEU A 90 0.96 -2.92 -0.33
N ALA A 91 0.56 -3.08 0.92
CA ALA A 91 1.35 -3.69 1.97
C ALA A 91 0.81 -5.08 2.29
N THR A 92 1.70 -6.00 2.57
CA THR A 92 1.36 -7.32 3.11
C THR A 92 2.29 -7.57 4.28
N VAL A 93 1.76 -7.95 5.42
CA VAL A 93 2.49 -8.18 6.66
C VAL A 93 2.18 -9.58 7.15
N ASP A 94 3.18 -10.27 7.68
CA ASP A 94 3.09 -11.63 8.19
C ASP A 94 4.12 -11.84 9.30
N GLY A 95 3.72 -11.52 10.54
CA GLY A 95 4.48 -11.89 11.74
C GLY A 95 5.95 -11.44 11.77
N GLY A 96 6.28 -10.31 11.14
CA GLY A 96 7.66 -9.79 11.00
C GLY A 96 8.29 -9.98 9.61
N ALA A 97 7.53 -10.44 8.62
CA ALA A 97 7.87 -10.27 7.21
C ALA A 97 6.88 -9.28 6.58
N PHE A 98 7.38 -8.23 5.93
CA PHE A 98 6.54 -7.29 5.19
C PHE A 98 6.89 -7.27 3.70
N THR A 99 5.91 -6.99 2.86
CA THR A 99 6.07 -6.65 1.45
C THR A 99 5.39 -5.31 1.22
N TYR A 100 6.13 -4.29 0.79
CA TYR A 100 5.57 -2.97 0.48
C TYR A 100 5.80 -2.61 -0.99
N ARG A 101 4.75 -2.13 -1.68
CA ARG A 101 4.78 -1.72 -3.08
C ARG A 101 4.01 -0.42 -3.26
N VAL A 102 4.60 0.56 -3.95
CA VAL A 102 3.95 1.85 -4.23
C VAL A 102 4.05 2.24 -5.69
N PHE A 103 2.90 2.50 -6.30
CA PHE A 103 2.79 3.15 -7.60
C PHE A 103 2.23 4.56 -7.41
N ALA A 104 2.88 5.55 -8.03
CA ALA A 104 2.43 6.93 -8.00
C ALA A 104 2.46 7.59 -9.37
N ILE A 105 1.45 8.41 -9.66
CA ILE A 105 1.41 9.33 -10.80
C ILE A 105 1.25 10.73 -10.23
N ARG A 106 2.08 11.68 -10.68
CA ARG A 106 2.01 13.07 -10.24
C ARG A 106 2.12 14.02 -11.43
N GLU A 107 1.26 15.02 -11.46
CA GLU A 107 1.39 16.19 -12.31
C GLU A 107 2.29 17.21 -11.60
N LEU A 108 3.34 17.64 -12.29
CA LEU A 108 4.20 18.71 -11.83
C LEU A 108 3.57 20.07 -12.14
N GLU A 109 4.00 21.11 -11.43
CA GLU A 109 3.55 22.51 -11.56
C GLU A 109 3.59 23.06 -13.01
N PHE A 110 4.28 22.37 -13.93
CA PHE A 110 4.41 22.72 -15.35
C PHE A 110 3.60 21.85 -16.32
N GLY A 111 2.61 21.08 -15.84
CA GLY A 111 1.72 20.26 -16.66
C GLY A 111 2.34 18.95 -17.18
N ALA A 112 3.54 18.59 -16.73
CA ALA A 112 4.18 17.32 -17.06
C ALA A 112 3.72 16.24 -16.07
N VAL A 113 3.26 15.10 -16.61
CA VAL A 113 2.84 13.95 -15.80
C VAL A 113 4.01 12.99 -15.63
N THR A 114 4.51 12.84 -14.41
CA THR A 114 5.53 11.85 -14.06
C THR A 114 4.87 10.61 -13.46
N ARG A 115 5.18 9.44 -14.01
CA ARG A 115 4.79 8.15 -13.42
C ARG A 115 6.01 7.53 -12.74
N ALA A 116 5.86 7.16 -11.48
CA ALA A 116 6.92 6.54 -10.69
C ALA A 116 6.39 5.30 -9.97
N PHE A 117 7.08 4.18 -10.15
CA PHE A 117 6.97 3.05 -9.25
C PHE A 117 8.13 3.11 -8.26
N ARG A 118 7.79 3.10 -6.97
CA ARG A 118 8.75 3.08 -5.89
C ARG A 118 8.70 1.69 -5.28
N GLY A 119 9.69 0.86 -5.66
CA GLY A 119 10.24 -0.21 -4.84
C GLY A 119 9.32 -1.34 -4.39
N LEU A 120 9.88 -2.53 -4.34
CA LEU A 120 9.46 -3.63 -3.49
C LEU A 120 10.36 -3.63 -2.25
N TRP A 121 9.82 -3.71 -1.03
CA TRP A 121 10.63 -3.81 0.19
C TRP A 121 10.24 -5.03 1.02
N TYR A 122 11.27 -5.68 1.58
CA TYR A 122 11.17 -6.81 2.51
C TYR A 122 11.85 -6.53 3.86
N GLU A 123 11.28 -7.05 4.95
CA GLU A 123 12.04 -7.30 6.19
C GLU A 123 13.09 -8.39 5.86
N ASP A 124 14.38 -8.15 6.15
CA ASP A 124 15.57 -8.91 5.72
C ASP A 124 16.31 -8.42 4.46
N GLY A 125 15.86 -7.34 3.82
CA GLY A 125 16.67 -6.64 2.83
C GLY A 125 16.74 -7.31 1.46
N GLU A 126 15.83 -6.88 0.59
CA GLU A 126 16.10 -6.66 -0.83
C GLU A 126 15.11 -5.59 -1.29
N ALA A 127 15.60 -4.44 -1.76
CA ALA A 127 14.77 -3.38 -2.29
C ALA A 127 14.89 -3.38 -3.81
N VAL A 128 13.79 -3.57 -4.55
CA VAL A 128 13.86 -3.66 -6.01
C VAL A 128 13.02 -2.57 -6.69
N VAL A 129 13.75 -1.73 -7.45
CA VAL A 129 13.41 -0.88 -8.62
C VAL A 129 12.87 0.56 -8.46
N ARG A 130 13.43 1.42 -9.32
CA ARG A 130 12.85 2.69 -9.82
C ARG A 130 12.62 2.63 -11.34
N PHE A 131 11.44 3.01 -11.80
CA PHE A 131 11.15 3.32 -13.22
C PHE A 131 10.71 4.78 -13.34
N GLY A 132 11.38 5.55 -14.20
CA GLY A 132 11.00 6.92 -14.61
C GLY A 132 10.61 6.93 -16.09
N ASP A 133 9.76 7.88 -16.50
CA ASP A 133 8.95 7.83 -17.71
C ASP A 133 9.69 7.77 -19.09
N GLU A 134 8.87 7.52 -20.12
CA GLU A 134 9.09 7.36 -21.57
C GLU A 134 10.06 6.30 -22.09
N SER A 135 10.99 5.79 -21.28
CA SER A 135 11.76 4.60 -21.62
C SER A 135 11.63 3.59 -20.49
N THR A 136 11.32 2.35 -20.83
CA THR A 136 11.18 1.17 -19.95
C THR A 136 12.44 0.81 -19.14
N ARG A 137 13.34 1.75 -18.86
CA ARG A 137 14.58 1.52 -18.12
C ARG A 137 14.27 1.28 -16.65
N SER A 138 14.42 0.02 -16.24
CA SER A 138 14.56 -0.40 -14.86
C SER A 138 15.90 0.09 -14.32
N VAL A 139 15.88 0.81 -13.21
CA VAL A 139 17.08 1.01 -12.39
C VAL A 139 17.00 0.07 -11.21
N HIS A 140 17.88 -0.94 -11.19
CA HIS A 140 18.11 -1.77 -10.01
C HIS A 140 18.96 -0.96 -9.02
N LEU A 141 18.57 -0.97 -7.74
CA LEU A 141 19.30 -0.36 -6.64
C LEU A 141 19.51 -1.47 -5.62
N GLU A 142 20.69 -1.54 -5.00
CA GLU A 142 20.94 -2.54 -3.98
C GLU A 142 20.21 -2.14 -2.68
N PRO A 143 19.76 -3.10 -1.84
CA PRO A 143 19.06 -2.81 -0.59
C PRO A 143 19.82 -1.85 0.34
N ASP A 144 21.16 -1.86 0.32
CA ASP A 144 21.99 -0.97 1.13
C ASP A 144 21.91 0.50 0.68
N ASP A 145 21.46 0.76 -0.56
CA ASP A 145 21.27 2.11 -1.10
C ASP A 145 19.92 2.74 -0.68
N LEU A 146 19.03 2.00 -0.02
CA LEU A 146 17.66 2.42 0.27
C LEU A 146 17.26 2.18 1.73
N THR A 147 16.74 3.23 2.38
CA THR A 147 16.11 3.09 3.69
C THR A 147 14.68 2.52 3.52
N PRO A 148 14.29 1.46 4.26
CA PRO A 148 12.92 0.96 4.23
C PRO A 148 11.94 2.05 4.73
N PRO A 149 10.68 2.03 4.27
CA PRO A 149 9.67 2.95 4.77
C PRO A 149 9.45 2.76 6.28
N SER A 150 9.11 3.86 6.94
CA SER A 150 8.70 3.83 8.35
C SER A 150 7.47 2.92 8.50
N PRO A 151 7.23 2.32 9.69
CA PRO A 151 6.02 1.53 9.92
C PRO A 151 4.73 2.30 9.59
N ALA A 152 4.67 3.60 9.91
CA ALA A 152 3.54 4.46 9.58
C ALA A 152 3.23 4.50 8.08
N ASP A 153 4.25 4.62 7.24
CA ASP A 153 4.11 4.64 5.77
C ASP A 153 3.65 3.28 5.20
N ARG A 154 3.99 2.17 5.87
CA ARG A 154 3.57 0.81 5.45
C ARG A 154 2.07 0.62 5.55
N PHE A 155 1.43 1.28 6.51
CA PHE A 155 0.00 1.16 6.81
C PHE A 155 -0.79 2.44 6.47
N ASP A 156 -0.17 3.38 5.74
CA ASP A 156 -0.74 4.69 5.36
C ASP A 156 -1.30 5.50 6.56
N ARG A 157 -0.71 5.30 7.75
CA ARG A 157 -1.15 5.85 9.03
C ARG A 157 -1.39 7.35 8.95
N ASP A 158 -0.41 8.11 8.47
CA ASP A 158 -0.48 9.56 8.51
C ASP A 158 -1.61 10.12 7.62
N ARG A 159 -1.89 9.48 6.48
CA ARG A 159 -3.02 9.87 5.63
C ARG A 159 -4.34 9.46 6.25
N LEU A 160 -4.41 8.27 6.87
CA LEU A 160 -5.57 7.83 7.64
C LEU A 160 -5.90 8.84 8.75
N VAL A 161 -4.90 9.22 9.56
CA VAL A 161 -5.04 10.21 10.65
C VAL A 161 -5.48 11.56 10.09
N ALA A 162 -4.89 12.03 8.98
CA ALA A 162 -5.25 13.30 8.36
C ALA A 162 -6.71 13.31 7.88
N VAL A 163 -7.15 12.25 7.18
CA VAL A 163 -8.54 12.09 6.72
C VAL A 163 -9.51 12.11 7.90
N LEU A 164 -9.31 11.25 8.90
CA LEU A 164 -10.20 11.17 10.06
C LEU A 164 -10.25 12.49 10.85
N SER A 165 -9.10 13.16 10.99
CA SER A 165 -9.00 14.47 11.65
C SER A 165 -9.76 15.56 10.91
N ALA A 166 -9.78 15.53 9.58
CA ALA A 166 -10.48 16.50 8.77
C ALA A 166 -12.01 16.33 8.84
N PHE A 167 -12.50 15.09 8.98
CA PHE A 167 -13.93 14.78 8.96
C PHE A 167 -14.61 14.79 10.33
N ARG A 168 -13.88 14.52 11.43
CA ARG A 168 -14.44 14.33 12.79
C ARG A 168 -15.68 13.41 12.79
N PRO A 169 -15.51 12.14 12.39
CA PRO A 169 -16.65 11.27 12.14
C PRO A 169 -17.35 10.81 13.42
N SER A 170 -18.64 10.51 13.26
CA SER A 170 -19.43 9.79 14.25
C SER A 170 -19.11 8.30 14.21
N VAL A 171 -19.06 7.67 15.38
CA VAL A 171 -18.85 6.23 15.54
C VAL A 171 -20.14 5.58 16.04
N THR A 172 -20.54 4.47 15.43
CA THR A 172 -21.71 3.69 15.84
C THR A 172 -21.31 2.23 16.01
N ASP A 173 -21.60 1.65 17.18
CA ASP A 173 -21.37 0.22 17.46
C ASP A 173 -22.38 -0.64 16.65
N GLU A 174 -21.88 -1.61 15.90
CA GLU A 174 -22.68 -2.55 15.10
C GLU A 174 -22.62 -4.00 15.63
N GLY A 175 -21.95 -4.23 16.77
CA GLY A 175 -21.85 -5.51 17.46
C GLY A 175 -20.68 -6.40 17.00
N ASP A 176 -20.30 -6.37 15.72
CA ASP A 176 -19.10 -7.01 15.17
C ASP A 176 -17.94 -6.03 14.92
N GLY A 177 -18.16 -4.75 15.21
CA GLY A 177 -17.21 -3.65 15.04
C GLY A 177 -17.93 -2.31 15.19
N ASN A 178 -17.34 -1.26 14.62
CA ASN A 178 -17.92 0.07 14.61
C ASN A 178 -18.01 0.62 13.19
N ALA A 179 -19.16 1.18 12.83
CA ALA A 179 -19.31 2.03 11.66
C ALA A 179 -18.81 3.44 11.96
N VAL A 180 -18.09 4.02 11.00
CA VAL A 180 -17.56 5.39 11.06
C VAL A 180 -18.14 6.18 9.91
N THR A 181 -18.76 7.33 10.18
CA THR A 181 -19.41 8.14 9.14
C THR A 181 -19.24 9.64 9.35
N ALA A 182 -19.14 10.38 8.26
CA ALA A 182 -19.24 11.84 8.25
C ALA A 182 -19.81 12.33 6.90
N GLU A 183 -20.65 13.36 6.93
CA GLU A 183 -21.31 13.91 5.73
C GLU A 183 -20.74 15.30 5.31
N SER A 184 -19.71 15.77 6.01
CA SER A 184 -19.06 17.07 5.76
C SER A 184 -17.62 17.08 6.27
N VAL A 185 -16.78 17.97 5.74
CA VAL A 185 -15.42 18.19 6.24
C VAL A 185 -15.47 19.24 7.36
N ALA A 186 -15.01 18.86 8.55
CA ALA A 186 -15.00 19.73 9.73
C ALA A 186 -13.75 20.64 9.81
N ASP A 187 -12.62 20.21 9.26
CA ASP A 187 -11.37 20.98 9.22
C ASP A 187 -10.65 20.78 7.87
N PRO A 188 -10.97 21.60 6.85
CA PRO A 188 -10.42 21.46 5.50
C PRO A 188 -8.89 21.61 5.45
N ALA A 189 -8.29 22.33 6.39
CA ALA A 189 -6.84 22.53 6.46
C ALA A 189 -6.08 21.23 6.81
N ARG A 190 -6.78 20.21 7.33
CA ARG A 190 -6.20 18.89 7.64
C ARG A 190 -6.37 17.88 6.53
N LEU A 191 -7.10 18.20 5.45
CA LEU A 191 -7.27 17.27 4.33
C LEU A 191 -5.91 16.97 3.68
N PRO A 192 -5.63 15.71 3.32
CA PRO A 192 -4.42 15.38 2.57
C PRO A 192 -4.61 15.82 1.11
N THR A 193 -4.44 17.10 0.82
CA THR A 193 -4.49 17.68 -0.52
C THR A 193 -3.11 17.68 -1.18
N PRO A 194 -3.04 17.62 -2.52
CA PRO A 194 -1.79 17.87 -3.23
C PRO A 194 -1.26 19.27 -2.92
N ARG A 195 0.06 19.46 -2.98
CA ARG A 195 0.68 20.75 -2.67
C ARG A 195 0.11 21.87 -3.54
N GLY A 196 -0.14 23.02 -2.92
CA GLY A 196 -0.67 24.20 -3.60
C GLY A 196 -2.19 24.18 -3.79
N LEU A 197 -2.90 23.19 -3.22
CA LEU A 197 -4.35 23.11 -3.23
C LEU A 197 -4.89 23.16 -1.79
N ASP A 198 -5.91 24.00 -1.60
CA ASP A 198 -6.63 24.07 -0.34
C ASP A 198 -7.75 23.01 -0.29
N GLY A 199 -8.05 22.51 0.90
CA GLY A 199 -9.17 21.59 1.10
C GLY A 199 -10.52 22.32 1.01
N GLY A 200 -11.54 21.65 0.47
CA GLY A 200 -12.92 22.13 0.51
C GLY A 200 -13.67 21.66 1.77
N GLU A 201 -14.77 22.35 2.09
CA GLU A 201 -15.67 21.99 3.20
C GLU A 201 -16.61 20.82 2.85
N THR A 202 -16.78 20.53 1.56
CA THR A 202 -17.66 19.46 1.08
C THR A 202 -16.92 18.13 1.01
N GLY A 203 -17.48 17.10 1.63
CA GLY A 203 -17.01 15.74 1.51
C GLY A 203 -17.84 14.76 2.31
N ARG A 204 -17.57 13.47 2.14
CA ARG A 204 -18.16 12.38 2.92
C ARG A 204 -17.10 11.34 3.28
N LEU A 205 -17.31 10.66 4.39
CA LEU A 205 -16.47 9.57 4.87
C LEU A 205 -17.35 8.42 5.37
N ARG A 206 -16.93 7.21 5.06
CA ARG A 206 -17.56 5.97 5.53
C ARG A 206 -16.48 4.92 5.76
N GLY A 207 -16.55 4.21 6.88
CA GLY A 207 -15.63 3.10 7.15
C GLY A 207 -16.17 2.13 8.18
N ARG A 208 -15.41 1.05 8.38
CA ARG A 208 -15.60 0.03 9.40
C ARG A 208 -14.32 -0.12 10.22
N LEU A 209 -14.47 -0.10 11.53
CA LEU A 209 -13.42 -0.39 12.50
C LEU A 209 -13.72 -1.74 13.15
N ASP A 210 -12.73 -2.61 13.22
CA ASP A 210 -12.81 -3.83 14.01
C ASP A 210 -12.55 -3.49 15.49
N ALA A 211 -13.01 -4.36 16.39
CA ALA A 211 -12.89 -4.15 17.84
C ALA A 211 -11.43 -4.05 18.36
N ASP A 212 -10.46 -4.50 17.58
CA ASP A 212 -9.03 -4.40 17.90
C ASP A 212 -8.35 -3.13 17.33
N GLY A 213 -9.15 -2.18 16.83
CA GLY A 213 -8.66 -0.89 16.34
C GLY A 213 -8.13 -0.91 14.91
N VAL A 214 -8.33 -2.01 14.18
CA VAL A 214 -8.05 -2.04 12.74
C VAL A 214 -9.15 -1.32 11.98
N VAL A 215 -8.77 -0.31 11.21
CA VAL A 215 -9.61 0.21 10.12
C VAL A 215 -9.69 -0.83 9.01
N ALA A 216 -10.73 -1.66 9.04
CA ALA A 216 -10.92 -2.74 8.08
C ALA A 216 -11.20 -2.19 6.68
N GLU A 217 -12.03 -1.16 6.61
CA GLU A 217 -12.41 -0.48 5.38
C GLU A 217 -12.61 1.01 5.66
N LEU A 218 -12.14 1.87 4.77
CA LEU A 218 -12.40 3.30 4.85
C LEU A 218 -12.42 3.91 3.46
N ALA A 219 -13.44 4.70 3.19
CA ALA A 219 -13.51 5.56 2.04
C ALA A 219 -13.76 6.99 2.49
N ALA A 220 -13.14 7.94 1.79
CA ALA A 220 -13.42 9.35 1.91
C ALA A 220 -13.44 9.98 0.53
N LEU A 221 -14.38 10.89 0.32
CA LEU A 221 -14.53 11.67 -0.89
C LEU A 221 -14.69 13.13 -0.50
N PHE A 222 -13.79 13.99 -0.95
CA PHE A 222 -13.82 15.42 -0.62
C PHE A 222 -13.42 16.27 -1.82
N ALA A 223 -13.93 17.50 -1.86
CA ALA A 223 -13.66 18.42 -2.95
C ALA A 223 -12.40 19.25 -2.68
N VAL A 224 -11.68 19.55 -3.75
CA VAL A 224 -10.75 20.69 -3.80
C VAL A 224 -11.45 21.82 -4.55
N PRO A 225 -11.43 23.06 -4.02
CA PRO A 225 -11.97 24.22 -4.73
C PRO A 225 -11.37 24.35 -6.13
N PRO A 226 -12.15 24.83 -7.11
CA PRO A 226 -11.65 24.98 -8.46
C PRO A 226 -10.52 25.99 -8.52
N SER A 227 -9.46 25.67 -9.27
CA SER A 227 -8.35 26.59 -9.53
C SER A 227 -8.76 27.79 -10.40
N ARG A 228 -9.96 27.75 -11.01
CA ARG A 228 -10.52 28.80 -11.86
C ARG A 228 -12.01 29.00 -11.59
N ALA A 229 -12.43 30.26 -11.46
CA ALA A 229 -13.85 30.62 -11.34
C ALA A 229 -14.69 30.03 -12.49
N GLY A 230 -15.80 29.38 -12.15
CA GLY A 230 -16.69 28.70 -13.11
C GLY A 230 -16.27 27.29 -13.52
N SER A 231 -15.23 26.72 -12.90
CA SER A 231 -14.91 25.29 -13.04
C SER A 231 -15.51 24.50 -11.88
N ASP A 232 -15.82 23.23 -12.16
CA ASP A 232 -16.22 22.25 -11.17
C ASP A 232 -15.07 21.98 -10.19
N PRO A 233 -15.32 21.91 -8.87
CA PRO A 233 -14.39 21.32 -7.91
C PRO A 233 -13.77 20.00 -8.39
N ALA A 234 -12.54 19.71 -7.98
CA ALA A 234 -11.91 18.43 -8.28
C ALA A 234 -12.18 17.45 -7.12
N PRO A 235 -12.76 16.26 -7.37
CA PRO A 235 -12.91 15.27 -6.31
C PRO A 235 -11.54 14.67 -5.96
N ILE A 236 -11.31 14.47 -4.66
CA ILE A 236 -10.28 13.60 -4.12
C ILE A 236 -10.96 12.40 -3.48
N THR A 237 -10.53 11.21 -3.86
CA THR A 237 -10.99 9.95 -3.27
C THR A 237 -9.82 9.28 -2.55
N TYR A 238 -10.05 8.92 -1.29
CA TYR A 238 -9.17 8.07 -0.50
C TYR A 238 -9.91 6.77 -0.17
N ARG A 239 -9.29 5.62 -0.42
CA ARG A 239 -9.85 4.30 -0.11
C ARG A 239 -8.78 3.43 0.52
N LEU A 240 -9.13 2.76 1.60
CA LEU A 240 -8.29 1.82 2.33
C LEU A 240 -9.09 0.54 2.60
N ALA A 241 -8.43 -0.59 2.47
CA ALA A 241 -8.98 -1.89 2.83
C ALA A 241 -7.92 -2.80 3.43
N VAL A 242 -8.32 -3.54 4.47
CA VAL A 242 -7.54 -4.60 5.08
C VAL A 242 -8.21 -5.92 4.82
N THR A 243 -7.50 -6.85 4.20
CA THR A 243 -7.97 -8.21 3.88
C THR A 243 -7.04 -9.26 4.46
N ASP A 244 -7.48 -10.52 4.38
CA ASP A 244 -6.67 -11.70 4.67
C ASP A 244 -5.99 -11.66 6.06
N ARG A 245 -6.73 -11.10 7.04
CA ARG A 245 -6.30 -10.96 8.43
C ARG A 245 -6.13 -12.34 9.07
N ARG A 246 -4.97 -12.59 9.68
CA ARG A 246 -4.61 -13.83 10.39
C ARG A 246 -4.57 -15.10 9.53
N GLU A 247 -4.70 -14.98 8.21
CA GLU A 247 -4.82 -16.13 7.29
C GLU A 247 -3.81 -16.12 6.15
N THR A 248 -2.70 -15.41 6.29
CA THR A 248 -1.80 -15.16 5.15
C THR A 248 -0.42 -15.74 5.34
N THR A 249 -0.02 -16.51 4.34
CA THR A 249 1.37 -16.83 4.04
C THR A 249 1.83 -15.89 2.93
N VAL A 250 2.89 -15.13 3.16
CA VAL A 250 3.32 -14.11 2.17
C VAL A 250 4.37 -14.67 1.23
N GLU A 251 3.98 -14.89 -0.02
CA GLU A 251 4.93 -15.22 -1.08
C GLU A 251 5.67 -13.95 -1.53
N ARG A 252 7.01 -13.97 -1.49
CA ARG A 252 7.85 -12.87 -1.98
C ARG A 252 7.76 -12.77 -3.52
N PRO A 253 7.22 -11.68 -4.10
CA PRO A 253 7.18 -11.54 -5.55
C PRO A 253 8.57 -11.35 -6.16
N ASP A 254 8.82 -11.99 -7.31
CA ASP A 254 10.01 -11.78 -8.12
C ASP A 254 9.90 -10.50 -8.98
N ALA A 255 10.94 -10.23 -9.79
CA ALA A 255 10.97 -9.08 -10.71
C ALA A 255 9.84 -9.14 -11.76
N ALA A 256 9.44 -10.33 -12.22
CA ALA A 256 8.38 -10.49 -13.22
C ALA A 256 7.00 -10.15 -12.64
N ARG A 257 6.68 -10.67 -11.44
CA ARG A 257 5.46 -10.33 -10.70
C ARG A 257 5.42 -8.86 -10.28
N THR A 258 6.56 -8.25 -9.99
CA THR A 258 6.65 -6.81 -9.71
C THR A 258 6.33 -5.97 -10.94
N LEU A 259 6.84 -6.35 -12.12
CA LEU A 259 6.53 -5.69 -13.39
C LEU A 259 5.07 -5.89 -13.80
N GLU A 260 4.51 -7.07 -13.56
CA GLU A 260 3.09 -7.34 -13.75
C GLU A 260 2.24 -6.43 -12.85
N TRP A 261 2.57 -6.36 -11.56
CA TRP A 261 1.90 -5.46 -10.63
C TRP A 261 1.93 -4.01 -11.11
N TYR A 262 3.08 -3.52 -11.58
CA TYR A 262 3.20 -2.18 -12.17
C TYR A 262 2.23 -1.97 -13.34
N ARG A 263 2.14 -2.93 -14.27
CA ARG A 263 1.25 -2.84 -15.44
C ARG A 263 -0.22 -2.84 -15.02
N THR A 264 -0.61 -3.77 -14.15
CA THR A 264 -1.98 -3.88 -13.62
C THR A 264 -2.38 -2.61 -12.89
N LEU A 265 -1.48 -2.06 -12.06
CA LEU A 265 -1.71 -0.83 -11.32
C LEU A 265 -1.75 0.44 -12.18
N GLN A 266 -1.53 0.39 -13.49
CA GLN A 266 -1.85 1.54 -14.33
C GLN A 266 -3.36 1.67 -14.54
N SER A 267 -4.05 0.54 -14.71
CA SER A 267 -5.49 0.51 -15.03
C SER A 267 -6.38 0.22 -13.81
N GLU A 268 -5.88 -0.50 -12.81
CA GLU A 268 -6.74 -1.12 -11.79
C GLU A 268 -6.48 -0.62 -10.38
N SER A 269 -7.53 -0.71 -9.55
CA SER A 269 -7.50 -0.37 -8.13
C SER A 269 -6.88 -1.52 -7.32
N PRO A 270 -5.97 -1.26 -6.37
CA PRO A 270 -5.55 -2.28 -5.42
C PRO A 270 -6.61 -2.56 -4.35
N VAL A 271 -7.55 -1.63 -4.17
CA VAL A 271 -8.66 -1.73 -3.23
C VAL A 271 -9.80 -2.51 -3.90
N PRO A 272 -10.32 -3.61 -3.28
CA PRO A 272 -11.46 -4.36 -3.80
C PRO A 272 -12.70 -3.50 -4.05
N ASP A 273 -13.48 -3.83 -5.08
CA ASP A 273 -14.66 -3.04 -5.47
C ASP A 273 -15.77 -3.00 -4.40
N GLY A 274 -15.81 -3.97 -3.47
CA GLY A 274 -16.81 -4.02 -2.40
C GLY A 274 -16.51 -3.15 -1.17
N VAL A 275 -15.36 -2.47 -1.12
CA VAL A 275 -14.94 -1.66 0.03
C VAL A 275 -15.79 -0.40 0.09
N ALA A 276 -16.41 -0.14 1.25
CA ALA A 276 -17.28 1.00 1.57
C ALA A 276 -17.40 2.07 0.45
N GLU A 277 -18.21 1.81 -0.59
CA GLU A 277 -18.32 2.77 -1.69
C GLU A 277 -19.11 4.01 -1.23
N ILE A 278 -18.57 5.19 -1.54
CA ILE A 278 -19.23 6.47 -1.30
C ILE A 278 -19.67 7.04 -2.64
N ALA A 279 -20.97 7.27 -2.78
CA ALA A 279 -21.52 7.92 -3.97
C ALA A 279 -20.94 9.33 -4.13
N ARG A 280 -20.76 9.77 -5.39
CA ARG A 280 -20.35 11.15 -5.66
C ARG A 280 -21.38 12.13 -5.07
N PRO A 281 -20.96 13.17 -4.35
CA PRO A 281 -21.89 14.17 -3.86
C PRO A 281 -22.42 15.01 -5.02
N ASP A 282 -23.66 15.47 -4.89
CA ASP A 282 -24.30 16.43 -5.80
C ASP A 282 -23.83 17.84 -5.39
N TRP A 283 -22.79 18.37 -6.05
CA TRP A 283 -22.29 19.72 -5.85
C TRP A 283 -22.15 20.46 -7.18
#